data_AF-A0A089LV50-F1
#
_entry.id   AF-A0A089LV50-F1
#
_cell.length_a   1.000
_cell.length_b   1.000
_cell.length_c   1.000
_cell.angle_alpha   90.00
_cell.angle_beta   90.00
_cell.angle_gamma   90.00
#
_symmetry.space_group_name_H-M   'P 1'
#
loop_
_entity.id
_entity.type
_entity.pdbx_description
1 polymer ?
#
loop_
_entity_poly.entity_id
_entity_poly.type
_entity_poly.pdbx_seq_one_letter_code
_entity_poly.pdbx_strand_id
1 'polypeptide(L)'
;MSDELQQARELFTRYSGSHIQMHREGVLKMYKEHGISRETEQQWLTELADAYLQQLSIRNWEAVQALDGLSRQYQSPVMVEKTAAFAERNIMSADSLVRLMYAEGLTGIIRCHKPVIPRELLFRACRCTVEILEAVMREPLVADPGHELQQLGLRDKRSLNLRAKKGIEEIEELLN
;
A
#
# COMPACT_ATOMS: atom_id res chain seq x y z
N MET A 1 8.04 -11.47 -26.79
CA MET A 1 8.09 -12.29 -25.57
C MET A 1 7.55 -13.65 -25.92
N SER A 2 8.17 -14.75 -25.47
CA SER A 2 7.57 -16.08 -25.64
C SER A 2 6.29 -16.17 -24.79
N ASP A 3 5.27 -16.87 -25.29
CA ASP A 3 3.98 -17.03 -24.58
C ASP A 3 4.16 -17.56 -23.15
N GLU A 4 5.16 -18.43 -22.93
CA GLU A 4 5.51 -18.97 -21.62
C GLU A 4 6.03 -17.92 -20.63
N LEU A 5 6.83 -16.95 -21.10
CA LEU A 5 7.34 -15.88 -20.24
C LEU A 5 6.22 -14.93 -19.82
N GLN A 6 5.27 -14.70 -20.73
CA GLN A 6 4.11 -13.86 -20.45
C GLN A 6 3.15 -14.52 -19.45
N GLN A 7 2.88 -15.82 -19.59
CA GLN A 7 2.10 -16.58 -18.61
C GLN A 7 2.77 -16.61 -17.22
N ALA A 8 4.09 -16.81 -17.17
CA ALA A 8 4.84 -16.76 -15.92
C ALA A 8 4.73 -15.39 -15.26
N ARG A 9 4.86 -14.31 -16.04
CA ARG A 9 4.71 -12.93 -15.56
C ARG A 9 3.30 -12.66 -15.04
N GLU A 10 2.26 -13.08 -15.75
CA GLU A 10 0.86 -12.91 -15.33
C GLU A 10 0.58 -13.61 -14.00
N LEU A 11 1.04 -14.86 -13.85
CA LEU A 11 0.98 -15.60 -12.59
C LEU A 11 1.73 -14.85 -11.48
N PHE A 12 2.94 -14.40 -11.76
CA PHE A 12 3.77 -13.68 -10.79
C PHE A 12 3.12 -12.38 -10.31
N THR A 13 2.64 -11.56 -11.25
CA THR A 13 1.98 -10.28 -10.96
C THR A 13 0.67 -10.48 -10.19
N ARG A 14 -0.13 -11.50 -10.56
CA ARG A 14 -1.40 -11.81 -9.88
C ARG A 14 -1.24 -12.08 -8.39
N TYR A 15 -0.13 -12.70 -7.99
CA TYR A 15 0.18 -12.98 -6.59
C TYR A 15 1.18 -11.99 -5.97
N SER A 16 1.48 -10.87 -6.66
CA SER A 16 2.45 -9.86 -6.23
C SER A 16 3.81 -10.47 -5.81
N GLY A 17 4.24 -11.53 -6.51
CA GLY A 17 5.46 -12.28 -6.22
C GLY A 17 5.41 -13.22 -5.01
N SER A 18 4.24 -13.43 -4.38
CA SER A 18 4.12 -14.30 -3.21
C SER A 18 4.08 -15.78 -3.58
N HIS A 19 5.23 -16.46 -3.44
CA HIS A 19 5.30 -17.92 -3.62
C HIS A 19 4.45 -18.70 -2.60
N ILE A 20 4.21 -18.14 -1.42
CA ILE A 20 3.33 -18.76 -0.41
C ILE A 20 1.89 -18.79 -0.90
N GLN A 21 1.40 -17.68 -1.47
CA GLN A 21 0.05 -17.64 -2.05
C GLN A 21 -0.07 -18.57 -3.26
N MET A 22 0.92 -18.55 -4.16
CA MET A 22 0.97 -19.49 -5.28
C MET A 22 0.96 -20.96 -4.84
N HIS A 23 1.62 -21.29 -3.73
CA HIS A 23 1.61 -22.65 -3.18
C HIS A 23 0.21 -23.03 -2.67
N ARG A 24 -0.45 -22.11 -1.95
CA ARG A 24 -1.81 -22.33 -1.42
C ARG A 24 -2.83 -22.54 -2.54
N GLU A 25 -2.64 -21.85 -3.66
CA GLU A 25 -3.49 -21.93 -4.87
C GLU A 25 -3.04 -23.04 -5.83
N GLY A 26 -2.01 -23.82 -5.50
CA GLY A 26 -1.55 -24.96 -6.29
C GLY A 26 -0.79 -24.62 -7.58
N VAL A 27 -0.52 -23.35 -7.87
CA VAL A 27 0.12 -22.90 -9.12
C VAL A 27 1.64 -22.74 -9.03
N LEU A 28 2.23 -22.87 -7.83
CA LEU A 28 3.68 -22.66 -7.64
C LEU A 28 4.55 -23.62 -8.47
N LYS A 29 4.14 -24.88 -8.64
CA LYS A 29 4.92 -25.86 -9.41
C LYS A 29 5.01 -25.45 -10.88
N MET A 30 3.86 -25.12 -11.48
CA MET A 30 3.76 -24.58 -12.84
C MET A 30 4.60 -23.32 -13.00
N TYR A 31 4.53 -22.39 -12.05
CA TYR A 31 5.34 -21.17 -12.10
C TYR A 31 6.86 -21.49 -12.13
N LYS A 32 7.31 -22.43 -11.29
CA LYS A 32 8.72 -22.84 -11.22
C LYS A 32 9.22 -23.56 -12.48
N GLU A 33 8.33 -24.23 -13.22
CA GLU A 33 8.68 -24.91 -14.48
C GLU A 33 9.15 -23.92 -15.55
N HIS A 34 8.72 -22.65 -15.48
CA HIS A 34 9.20 -21.60 -16.39
C HIS A 34 10.64 -21.13 -16.13
N GLY A 35 11.29 -21.59 -15.06
CA GLY A 35 12.73 -21.35 -14.83
C GLY A 35 13.11 -19.87 -14.69
N ILE A 36 12.19 -19.03 -14.23
CA ILE A 36 12.40 -17.58 -14.14
C ILE A 36 13.53 -17.26 -13.16
N SER A 37 14.46 -16.41 -13.59
CA SER A 37 15.57 -15.98 -12.75
C SER A 37 15.10 -14.99 -11.68
N ARG A 38 15.79 -14.95 -10.53
CA ARG A 38 15.51 -13.98 -9.47
C ARG A 38 15.68 -12.53 -9.93
N GLU A 39 16.60 -12.26 -10.86
CA GLU A 39 16.79 -10.93 -11.43
C GLU A 39 15.57 -10.49 -12.23
N THR A 40 14.97 -11.41 -12.99
CA THR A 40 13.73 -11.17 -13.73
C THR A 40 12.54 -10.93 -12.79
N GLU A 41 12.40 -11.74 -11.73
CA GLU A 41 11.38 -11.51 -10.69
C GLU A 41 11.53 -10.13 -10.05
N GLN A 42 12.77 -9.74 -9.74
CA GLN A 42 13.08 -8.44 -9.16
C GLN A 42 12.73 -7.29 -10.10
N GLN A 43 12.98 -7.46 -11.40
CA GLN A 43 12.56 -6.51 -12.42
C GLN A 43 11.03 -6.39 -12.48
N TRP A 44 10.30 -7.52 -12.48
CA TRP A 44 8.83 -7.50 -12.49
C TRP A 44 8.23 -6.85 -11.24
N LEU A 45 8.82 -7.07 -10.06
CA LEU A 45 8.41 -6.38 -8.82
C LEU A 45 8.61 -4.87 -8.92
N THR A 46 9.72 -4.45 -9.53
CA THR A 46 10.02 -3.02 -9.75
C THR A 46 9.02 -2.40 -10.71
N GLU A 47 8.77 -3.04 -11.86
CA GLU A 47 7.78 -2.60 -12.85
C GLU A 47 6.37 -2.54 -12.25
N LEU A 48 6.01 -3.51 -11.41
CA LEU A 48 4.72 -3.55 -10.73
C LEU A 48 4.58 -2.44 -9.69
N ALA A 49 5.63 -2.17 -8.90
CA ALA A 49 5.65 -1.06 -7.96
C ALA A 49 5.49 0.28 -8.68
N ASP A 50 6.22 0.50 -9.78
CA ASP A 50 6.10 1.72 -10.57
C ASP A 50 4.70 1.89 -11.19
N ALA A 51 4.09 0.80 -11.66
CA ALA A 51 2.73 0.83 -12.18
C ALA A 51 1.70 1.25 -11.11
N TYR A 52 1.78 0.69 -9.89
CA TYR A 52 0.89 1.10 -8.80
C TYR A 52 1.16 2.53 -8.33
N LEU A 53 2.42 2.96 -8.30
CA LEU A 53 2.78 4.35 -7.97
C LEU A 53 2.18 5.35 -8.95
N GLN A 54 2.11 5.02 -10.25
CA GLN A 54 1.45 5.84 -11.27
C GLN A 54 -0.08 5.87 -11.14
N GLN A 55 -0.67 4.88 -10.47
CA GLN A 55 -2.11 4.75 -10.26
C GLN A 55 -2.59 5.39 -8.94
N LEU A 56 -1.70 5.96 -8.14
CA LEU A 56 -2.07 6.70 -6.93
C LEU A 56 -3.09 7.79 -7.27
N SER A 57 -4.16 7.89 -6.48
CA SER A 57 -5.33 8.69 -6.78
C SER A 57 -5.93 9.28 -5.52
N ILE A 58 -6.53 10.46 -5.62
CA ILE A 58 -7.35 11.04 -4.54
C ILE A 58 -8.79 10.50 -4.54
N ARG A 59 -9.18 9.72 -5.57
CA ARG A 59 -10.55 9.22 -5.77
C ARG A 59 -10.75 7.78 -5.34
N ASN A 60 -9.68 7.04 -5.04
CA ASN A 60 -9.75 5.67 -4.55
C ASN A 60 -8.44 5.35 -3.82
N TRP A 61 -8.39 4.20 -3.14
CA TRP A 61 -7.24 3.77 -2.33
C TRP A 61 -6.66 2.42 -2.79
N GLU A 62 -7.04 1.92 -3.97
CA GLU A 62 -6.65 0.58 -4.42
C GLU A 62 -5.14 0.48 -4.64
N ALA A 63 -4.54 1.49 -5.29
CA ALA A 63 -3.11 1.51 -5.58
C ALA A 63 -2.25 1.51 -4.31
N VAL A 64 -2.61 2.28 -3.29
CA VAL A 64 -1.86 2.31 -2.02
C VAL A 64 -1.99 1.00 -1.24
N GLN A 65 -3.16 0.35 -1.28
CA GLN A 65 -3.35 -0.99 -0.69
C GLN A 65 -2.57 -2.07 -1.46
N ALA A 66 -2.50 -1.97 -2.78
CA ALA A 66 -1.68 -2.87 -3.60
C ALA A 66 -0.18 -2.70 -3.30
N LEU A 67 0.28 -1.46 -3.10
CA LEU A 67 1.66 -1.18 -2.67
C LEU A 67 1.94 -1.72 -1.26
N ASP A 68 1.01 -1.61 -0.30
CA ASP A 68 1.14 -2.24 1.02
C ASP A 68 1.27 -3.77 0.89
N GLY A 69 0.41 -4.40 0.10
CA GLY A 69 0.51 -5.85 -0.17
C GLY A 69 1.85 -6.25 -0.77
N LEU A 70 2.34 -5.49 -1.75
CA LEU A 70 3.62 -5.69 -2.42
C LEU A 70 4.83 -5.51 -1.47
N SER A 71 4.71 -4.60 -0.49
CA SER A 71 5.78 -4.24 0.45
C SER A 71 6.31 -5.43 1.26
N ARG A 72 5.53 -6.51 1.39
CA ARG A 72 5.93 -7.74 2.08
C ARG A 72 6.89 -8.61 1.27
N GLN A 73 6.89 -8.47 -0.06
CA GLN A 73 7.74 -9.23 -0.97
C GLN A 73 8.87 -8.37 -1.53
N TYR A 74 8.65 -7.05 -1.64
CA TYR A 74 9.60 -6.12 -2.24
C TYR A 74 9.76 -4.88 -1.37
N GLN A 75 10.96 -4.69 -0.84
CA GLN A 75 11.32 -3.54 -0.02
C GLN A 75 12.12 -2.53 -0.85
N SER A 76 11.46 -1.46 -1.30
CA SER A 76 12.07 -0.36 -2.05
C SER A 76 11.82 0.98 -1.35
N PRO A 77 12.87 1.71 -0.91
CA PRO A 77 12.72 3.06 -0.33
C PRO A 77 11.91 4.02 -1.20
N VAL A 78 11.96 3.85 -2.52
CA VAL A 78 11.22 4.65 -3.51
C VAL A 78 9.70 4.53 -3.32
N MET A 79 9.21 3.36 -2.87
CA MET A 79 7.77 3.16 -2.59
C MET A 79 7.32 4.06 -1.43
N VAL A 80 8.08 4.09 -0.33
CA VAL A 80 7.78 4.97 0.81
C VAL A 80 7.84 6.43 0.38
N GLU A 81 8.92 6.83 -0.30
CA GLU A 81 9.14 8.21 -0.73
C GLU A 81 8.04 8.73 -1.64
N LYS A 82 7.74 8.02 -2.74
CA LYS A 82 6.75 8.48 -3.72
C LYS A 82 5.33 8.43 -3.16
N THR A 83 5.00 7.42 -2.36
CA THR A 83 3.67 7.32 -1.73
C THR A 83 3.45 8.43 -0.70
N ALA A 84 4.44 8.68 0.16
CA ALA A 84 4.39 9.79 1.12
C ALA A 84 4.32 11.14 0.40
N ALA A 85 5.15 11.36 -0.62
CA ALA A 85 5.14 12.62 -1.38
C ALA A 85 3.81 12.85 -2.11
N PHE A 86 3.17 11.81 -2.64
CA PHE A 86 1.83 11.91 -3.19
C PHE A 86 0.80 12.27 -2.10
N ALA A 87 0.89 11.61 -0.95
CA ALA A 87 -0.03 11.81 0.16
C ALA A 87 0.03 13.24 0.70
N GLU A 88 1.23 13.75 0.97
CA GLU A 88 1.48 15.12 1.42
C GLU A 88 0.87 16.18 0.49
N ARG A 89 0.93 15.95 -0.83
CA ARG A 89 0.52 16.94 -1.83
C ARG A 89 -0.97 16.92 -2.13
N ASN A 90 -1.61 15.75 -2.05
CA ASN A 90 -2.92 15.56 -2.68
C ASN A 90 -4.01 15.08 -1.70
N ILE A 91 -3.67 14.25 -0.71
CA ILE A 91 -4.66 13.44 0.02
C ILE A 91 -5.54 14.26 0.97
N MET A 92 -5.07 15.42 1.45
CA MET A 92 -5.89 16.29 2.30
C MET A 92 -7.18 16.78 1.61
N SER A 93 -7.20 16.85 0.28
CA SER A 93 -8.37 17.24 -0.50
C SER A 93 -9.37 16.10 -0.76
N ALA A 94 -8.98 14.86 -0.46
CA ALA A 94 -9.83 13.68 -0.68
C ALA A 94 -10.93 13.57 0.40
N ASP A 95 -11.89 12.68 0.19
CA ASP A 95 -12.90 12.37 1.19
C ASP A 95 -12.30 11.62 2.41
N SER A 96 -13.08 11.50 3.48
CA SER A 96 -12.61 10.94 4.74
C SER A 96 -12.18 9.48 4.66
N LEU A 97 -12.81 8.69 3.78
CA LEU A 97 -12.50 7.27 3.62
C LEU A 97 -11.21 7.07 2.83
N VAL A 98 -11.02 7.83 1.74
CA VAL A 98 -9.74 7.82 1.01
C VAL A 98 -8.60 8.20 1.94
N ARG A 99 -8.75 9.26 2.74
CA ARG A 99 -7.70 9.68 3.69
C ARG A 99 -7.35 8.58 4.70
N LEU A 100 -8.37 7.96 5.32
CA LEU A 100 -8.14 6.88 6.26
C LEU A 100 -7.42 5.70 5.60
N MET A 101 -7.90 5.26 4.43
CA MET A 101 -7.34 4.10 3.74
C MET A 101 -5.93 4.37 3.20
N TYR A 102 -5.63 5.62 2.81
CA TYR A 102 -4.27 6.03 2.46
C TYR A 102 -3.33 6.01 3.66
N ALA A 103 -3.76 6.55 4.80
CA ALA A 103 -2.94 6.55 5.99
C ALA A 103 -2.63 5.12 6.47
N GLU A 104 -3.61 4.22 6.42
CA GLU A 104 -3.40 2.81 6.78
C GLU A 104 -2.47 2.08 5.81
N GLY A 105 -2.69 2.25 4.50
CA GLY A 105 -1.82 1.66 3.48
C GLY A 105 -0.39 2.19 3.62
N LEU A 106 -0.21 3.50 3.80
CA LEU A 106 1.10 4.11 4.02
C LEU A 106 1.75 3.61 5.32
N THR A 107 0.98 3.42 6.40
CA THR A 107 1.47 2.81 7.65
C THR A 107 2.05 1.41 7.40
N GLY A 108 1.32 0.57 6.66
CA GLY A 108 1.76 -0.78 6.29
C GLY A 108 3.02 -0.79 5.42
N ILE A 109 3.09 0.11 4.43
CA ILE A 109 4.27 0.32 3.59
C ILE A 109 5.47 0.73 4.46
N ILE A 110 5.34 1.76 5.31
CA ILE A 110 6.42 2.23 6.20
C ILE A 110 6.91 1.10 7.09
N ARG A 111 5.99 0.34 7.72
CA ARG A 111 6.32 -0.77 8.61
C ARG A 111 7.19 -1.81 7.93
N CYS A 112 6.84 -2.21 6.70
CA CYS A 112 7.62 -3.18 5.94
C CYS A 112 8.99 -2.65 5.52
N HIS A 113 9.14 -1.34 5.37
CA HIS A 113 10.34 -0.69 4.84
C HIS A 113 11.24 -0.07 5.91
N LYS A 114 10.82 0.00 7.18
CA LYS A 114 11.60 0.54 8.31
C LYS A 114 13.08 0.08 8.33
N PRO A 115 13.43 -1.19 8.03
CA PRO A 115 14.83 -1.63 8.03
C PRO A 115 15.70 -1.09 6.89
N VAL A 116 15.11 -0.62 5.79
CA VAL A 116 15.82 -0.28 4.54
C VAL A 116 15.75 1.21 4.18
N ILE A 117 14.98 2.01 4.91
CA ILE A 117 14.84 3.46 4.65
C ILE A 117 15.68 4.29 5.61
N PRO A 118 16.18 5.47 5.17
CA PRO A 118 16.87 6.39 6.05
C PRO A 118 15.91 6.98 7.09
N ARG A 119 16.45 7.33 8.25
CA ARG A 119 15.69 7.86 9.40
C ARG A 119 14.88 9.13 9.04
N GLU A 120 15.43 9.98 8.18
CA GLU A 120 14.74 11.18 7.70
C GLU A 120 13.47 10.84 6.92
N LEU A 121 13.55 9.86 6.00
CA LEU A 121 12.39 9.40 5.23
C LEU A 121 11.35 8.74 6.14
N LEU A 122 11.79 7.93 7.11
CA LEU A 122 10.91 7.34 8.13
C LEU A 122 10.12 8.43 8.87
N PHE A 123 10.81 9.42 9.45
CA PHE A 123 10.15 10.49 10.19
C PHE A 123 9.18 11.29 9.33
N ARG A 124 9.59 11.67 8.11
CA ARG A 124 8.73 12.42 7.19
C ARG A 124 7.46 11.65 6.84
N ALA A 125 7.61 10.37 6.48
CA ALA A 125 6.48 9.53 6.12
C ALA A 125 5.53 9.28 7.31
N CYS A 126 6.08 9.02 8.51
CA CYS A 126 5.28 8.90 9.73
C CYS A 126 4.53 10.20 10.05
N ARG A 127 5.20 11.36 9.97
CA ARG A 127 4.57 12.66 10.23
C ARG A 127 3.42 12.93 9.24
N CYS A 128 3.65 12.74 7.95
CA CYS A 128 2.59 12.85 6.94
C CYS A 128 1.40 11.95 7.26
N THR A 129 1.66 10.70 7.67
CA THR A 129 0.61 9.74 8.02
C THR A 129 -0.20 10.20 9.22
N VAL A 130 0.45 10.68 10.28
CA VAL A 130 -0.21 11.24 11.47
C VAL A 130 -1.05 12.46 11.11
N GLU A 131 -0.52 13.38 10.31
CA GLU A 131 -1.28 14.57 9.86
C GLU A 131 -2.58 14.18 9.15
N ILE A 132 -2.54 13.14 8.29
CA ILE A 132 -3.73 12.64 7.59
C ILE A 132 -4.73 12.07 8.60
N LEU A 133 -4.27 11.25 9.56
CA LEU A 133 -5.13 10.62 10.57
C LEU A 133 -5.75 11.66 11.51
N GLU A 134 -5.00 12.68 11.90
CA GLU A 134 -5.51 13.80 12.70
C GLU A 134 -6.57 14.60 11.94
N ALA A 135 -6.35 14.86 10.64
CA ALA A 135 -7.35 15.48 9.78
C ALA A 135 -8.61 14.62 9.69
N VAL A 136 -8.45 13.30 9.51
CA VAL A 136 -9.55 12.34 9.54
C VAL A 136 -10.30 12.42 10.85
N MET A 137 -9.67 12.64 12.00
CA MET A 137 -10.37 12.75 13.29
C MET A 137 -11.10 14.08 13.47
N ARG A 138 -10.46 15.18 13.08
CA ARG A 138 -10.91 16.56 13.32
C ARG A 138 -12.03 17.01 12.37
N GLU A 139 -11.96 16.60 11.11
CA GLU A 139 -12.88 17.08 10.08
C GLU A 139 -14.20 16.30 10.07
N PRO A 140 -15.30 16.90 9.58
CA PRO A 140 -16.56 16.20 9.38
C PRO A 140 -16.40 14.97 8.48
N LEU A 141 -17.25 13.96 8.68
CA LEU A 141 -17.31 12.83 7.77
C LEU A 141 -17.84 13.28 6.41
N VAL A 142 -16.99 13.21 5.39
CA VAL A 142 -17.34 13.42 3.99
C VAL A 142 -17.01 12.14 3.25
N ALA A 143 -17.93 11.65 2.42
CA ALA A 143 -17.74 10.47 1.60
C ALA A 143 -18.24 10.77 0.19
N ASP A 144 -17.40 10.51 -0.81
CA ASP A 144 -17.76 10.67 -2.21
C ASP A 144 -18.69 9.51 -2.66
N PRO A 145 -19.49 9.70 -3.73
CA PRO A 145 -20.34 8.64 -4.26
C PRO A 145 -19.52 7.38 -4.59
N GLY A 146 -19.99 6.23 -4.10
CA GLY A 146 -19.31 4.94 -4.24
C GLY A 146 -18.38 4.58 -3.07
N HIS A 147 -18.05 5.52 -2.18
CA HIS A 147 -17.30 5.25 -0.96
C HIS A 147 -18.25 5.02 0.21
N GLU A 148 -18.55 3.76 0.49
CA GLU A 148 -19.48 3.40 1.55
C GLU A 148 -18.73 2.92 2.80
N LEU A 149 -19.08 3.49 3.96
CA LEU A 149 -18.53 3.08 5.26
C LEU A 149 -18.61 1.56 5.48
N GLN A 150 -19.72 0.96 5.06
CA GLN A 150 -20.03 -0.46 5.26
C GLN A 150 -19.03 -1.38 4.55
N GLN A 151 -18.52 -0.97 3.37
CA GLN A 151 -17.48 -1.71 2.65
C GLN A 151 -16.18 -1.81 3.45
N LEU A 152 -15.95 -0.84 4.35
CA LEU A 152 -14.80 -0.78 5.25
C LEU A 152 -15.11 -1.27 6.66
N GLY A 153 -16.30 -1.84 6.89
CA GLY A 153 -16.75 -2.28 8.23
C GLY A 153 -16.97 -1.12 9.21
N LEU A 154 -17.12 0.10 8.70
CA LEU A 154 -17.37 1.30 9.49
C LEU A 154 -18.87 1.56 9.60
N ARG A 155 -19.30 2.07 10.76
CA ARG A 155 -20.71 2.38 11.04
C ARG A 155 -21.00 3.87 10.90
N ASP A 156 -20.09 4.67 11.39
CA ASP A 156 -20.24 6.12 11.52
C ASP A 156 -18.88 6.81 11.69
N LYS A 157 -18.94 8.14 11.85
CA LYS A 157 -17.79 8.99 12.16
C LYS A 157 -17.04 8.54 13.43
N ARG A 158 -17.72 8.02 14.45
CA ARG A 158 -17.06 7.55 15.68
C ARG A 158 -16.18 6.34 15.39
N SER A 159 -16.66 5.38 14.60
CA SER A 159 -15.88 4.21 14.18
C SER A 159 -14.68 4.59 13.30
N LEU A 160 -14.84 5.57 12.41
CA LEU A 160 -13.75 6.14 11.61
C LEU A 160 -12.67 6.76 12.51
N ASN A 161 -13.07 7.59 13.49
CA ASN A 161 -12.13 8.24 14.41
C ASN A 161 -11.40 7.24 15.31
N LEU A 162 -12.06 6.16 15.75
CA LEU A 162 -11.42 5.09 16.52
C LEU A 162 -10.34 4.40 15.71
N ARG A 163 -10.62 4.10 14.44
CA ARG A 163 -9.66 3.47 13.53
C ARG A 163 -8.49 4.42 13.22
N ALA A 164 -8.77 5.70 13.01
CA ALA A 164 -7.73 6.70 12.81
C ALA A 164 -6.81 6.84 14.04
N LYS A 165 -7.40 6.87 15.26
CA LYS A 165 -6.64 6.90 16.51
C LYS A 165 -5.72 5.69 16.65
N LYS A 166 -6.23 4.49 16.36
CA LYS A 166 -5.41 3.27 16.36
C LYS A 166 -4.24 3.38 15.36
N GLY A 167 -4.47 3.97 14.19
CA GLY A 167 -3.40 4.24 13.23
C GLY A 167 -2.30 5.15 13.78
N ILE A 168 -2.65 6.17 14.57
CA ILE A 168 -1.67 7.06 15.21
C ILE A 168 -0.82 6.26 16.21
N GLU A 169 -1.47 5.46 17.06
CA GLU A 169 -0.80 4.58 18.03
C GLU A 169 0.19 3.62 17.31
N GLU A 170 -0.24 3.02 16.18
CA GLU A 170 0.63 2.16 15.36
C GLU A 170 1.84 2.91 14.75
N ILE A 171 1.69 4.19 14.38
CA ILE A 171 2.81 5.00 13.86
C ILE A 171 3.78 5.38 14.98
N GLU A 172 3.28 5.70 16.17
CA GLU A 172 4.13 5.99 17.34
C GLU A 172 5.03 4.80 17.67
N GLU A 173 4.50 3.57 17.60
CA GLU A 173 5.30 2.34 17.74
C GLU A 173 6.41 2.18 16.68
N LEU A 174 6.21 2.72 15.46
CA LEU A 174 7.24 2.67 14.42
C LEU A 174 8.41 3.63 14.66
N LEU A 175 8.22 4.67 15.47
CA LEU A 175 9.27 5.65 15.78
C LEU A 175 10.08 5.28 17.03
N ASN A 176 9.55 4.38 17.85
CA ASN A 176 10.25 3.73 18.96
C ASN A 176 11.13 2.56 18.47
#